data_AF-A0A7Y9H110-F1
#
_entry.id   AF-A0A7Y9H110-F1
#
_cell.length_a   1.000
_cell.length_b   1.000
_cell.length_c   1.000
_cell.angle_alpha   90.00
_cell.angle_beta   90.00
_cell.angle_gamma   90.00
#
_symmetry.space_group_name_H-M   'P 1'
#
loop_
_entity.id
_entity.type
_entity.pdbx_description
1 polymer ?
#
loop_
_entity_poly.entity_id
_entity_poly.type
_entity_poly.pdbx_seq_one_letter_code
_entity_poly.pdbx_strand_id
1 'polypeptide(L)'
;MSVVSGTLTDMGGGVLDEQARSPAALLWDMDNMPGKRGQLLGLARFLSLVVPDDAYRYAAARRPTWKRTKSRLEPLGFEVVSGGQSTSGADRRLCDIGRVLSRNGCHHFTVVSNDRFFSCLSTLGTVHVVTLDPANLSTRLAQTAESITSLHFDGTNWRLDALDATQHPSQRALAPPRRHQILSDPQTSP
;
A
#
# COMPACT_ATOMS: atom_id res chain seq x y z
N MET A 1 43.05 -47.23 28.29
CA MET A 1 42.07 -46.13 28.41
C MET A 1 41.79 -45.62 27.02
N SER A 2 40.71 -46.09 26.40
CA SER A 2 40.34 -45.77 25.03
C SER A 2 39.46 -44.53 25.02
N VAL A 3 39.89 -43.49 24.31
CA VAL A 3 39.11 -42.26 24.12
C VAL A 3 38.44 -42.38 22.76
N VAL A 4 37.11 -42.49 22.76
CA VAL A 4 36.28 -42.61 21.56
C VAL A 4 36.10 -41.21 20.96
N SER A 5 36.72 -40.96 19.80
CA SER A 5 36.47 -39.77 18.99
C SER A 5 35.11 -39.87 18.32
N GLY A 6 34.14 -39.13 18.86
CA GLY A 6 32.82 -38.95 18.25
C GLY A 6 32.90 -37.98 17.07
N THR A 7 32.55 -38.48 15.89
CA THR A 7 32.25 -37.71 14.69
C THR A 7 31.08 -36.74 14.94
N LEU A 8 31.36 -35.45 14.81
CA LEU A 8 30.36 -34.38 14.80
C LEU A 8 29.59 -34.48 13.48
N THR A 9 28.36 -34.96 13.53
CA THR A 9 27.45 -34.95 12.39
C THR A 9 27.06 -33.50 12.11
N ASP A 10 27.48 -33.02 10.94
CA ASP A 10 27.03 -31.79 10.30
C ASP A 10 25.50 -31.84 10.16
N MET A 11 24.80 -31.16 11.07
CA MET A 11 23.37 -30.96 11.02
C MET A 11 23.11 -29.88 9.99
N GLY A 12 22.83 -30.34 8.76
CA GLY A 12 22.50 -29.53 7.60
C GLY A 12 21.67 -28.31 7.99
N GLY A 13 22.31 -27.15 7.88
CA GLY A 13 21.67 -25.86 7.89
C GLY A 13 20.65 -25.87 6.75
N GLY A 14 19.40 -26.17 7.11
CA GLY A 14 18.26 -25.86 6.29
C GLY A 14 18.28 -24.35 6.09
N VAL A 15 18.86 -23.94 4.95
CA VAL A 15 18.57 -22.69 4.28
C VAL A 15 17.07 -22.75 4.03
N LEU A 16 16.29 -22.41 5.06
CA LEU A 16 14.87 -22.16 4.93
C LEU A 16 14.83 -21.09 3.86
N ASP A 17 14.32 -21.50 2.69
CA ASP A 17 14.01 -20.66 1.56
C ASP A 17 13.59 -19.30 2.12
N GLU A 18 14.49 -18.33 1.97
CA GLU A 18 14.18 -16.92 2.02
C GLU A 18 13.25 -16.72 0.83
N GLN A 19 12.00 -17.17 0.97
CA GLN A 19 10.93 -17.00 0.02
C GLN A 19 10.91 -15.51 -0.24
N ALA A 20 11.51 -15.14 -1.37
CA ALA A 20 11.79 -13.77 -1.73
C ALA A 20 10.48 -13.02 -1.58
N ARG A 21 10.34 -12.24 -0.51
CA ARG A 21 9.09 -11.55 -0.22
C ARG A 21 8.84 -10.66 -1.42
N SER A 22 7.66 -10.80 -2.02
CA SER A 22 7.26 -9.96 -3.15
C SER A 22 7.44 -8.49 -2.75
N PRO A 23 8.17 -7.68 -3.53
CA PRO A 23 8.42 -6.30 -3.19
C PRO A 23 7.10 -5.54 -2.94
N ALA A 24 7.11 -4.68 -1.92
CA ALA A 24 5.98 -3.85 -1.55
C ALA A 24 6.30 -2.37 -1.73
N ALA A 25 5.25 -1.54 -1.89
CA ALA A 25 5.41 -0.11 -2.02
C ALA A 25 4.36 0.66 -1.22
N LEU A 26 4.81 1.67 -0.49
CA LEU A 26 3.98 2.69 0.13
C LEU A 26 3.93 3.94 -0.77
N LEU A 27 2.72 4.35 -1.15
CA LEU A 27 2.45 5.50 -2.00
C LEU A 27 1.60 6.50 -1.22
N TRP A 28 2.20 7.60 -0.79
CA TRP A 28 1.55 8.60 0.06
C TRP A 28 1.27 9.91 -0.67
N ASP A 29 -0.01 10.24 -0.78
CA ASP A 29 -0.47 11.54 -1.23
C ASP A 29 -0.59 12.51 -0.04
N MET A 30 0.36 13.43 0.07
CA MET A 30 0.42 14.35 1.22
C MET A 30 -0.62 15.47 1.15
N ASP A 31 -1.21 15.75 -0.02
CA ASP A 31 -2.19 16.83 -0.15
C ASP A 31 -3.60 16.36 0.24
N ASN A 32 -3.91 15.07 0.07
CA ASN A 32 -5.14 14.46 0.59
C ASN A 32 -5.05 14.13 2.09
N MET A 33 -3.83 14.00 2.63
CA MET A 33 -3.59 13.66 4.04
C MET A 33 -2.68 14.66 4.75
N PRO A 34 -3.05 15.96 4.81
CA PRO A 34 -2.31 16.91 5.62
C PRO A 34 -2.63 16.61 7.08
N GLY A 35 -1.86 15.74 7.74
CA GLY A 35 -1.92 15.62 9.20
C GLY A 35 -1.90 17.01 9.85
N LYS A 36 -2.43 17.16 11.08
CA LYS A 36 -2.49 18.48 11.72
C LYS A 36 -1.09 19.11 11.74
N ARG A 37 -1.02 20.44 11.68
CA ARG A 37 0.26 21.17 11.72
C ARG A 37 1.12 20.63 12.88
N GLY A 38 2.33 20.17 12.57
CA GLY A 38 3.26 19.58 13.54
C GLY A 38 3.29 18.05 13.57
N GLN A 39 2.30 17.35 13.01
CA GLN A 39 2.21 15.89 13.10
C GLN A 39 2.85 15.13 11.93
N LEU A 40 3.26 15.83 10.86
CA LEU A 40 3.78 15.22 9.63
C LEU A 40 4.89 14.20 9.87
N LEU A 41 5.88 14.52 10.71
CA LEU A 41 7.00 13.63 10.99
C LEU A 41 6.58 12.39 11.79
N GLY A 42 5.66 12.56 12.74
CA GLY A 42 5.09 11.45 13.49
C GLY A 42 4.30 10.51 12.57
N LEU A 43 3.53 11.08 11.65
CA LEU A 43 2.77 10.31 10.66
C LEU A 43 3.71 9.55 9.72
N ALA A 44 4.74 10.21 9.19
CA ALA A 44 5.70 9.57 8.30
C ALA A 44 6.42 8.38 8.96
N ARG A 45 6.88 8.56 10.21
CA ARG A 45 7.48 7.47 11.00
C ARG A 45 6.49 6.33 11.20
N PHE A 46 5.25 6.65 11.53
CA PHE A 46 4.23 5.64 11.72
C PHE A 46 3.94 4.86 10.44
N LEU A 47 3.80 5.55 9.31
CA LEU A 47 3.61 4.93 7.99
C LEU A 47 4.77 4.00 7.62
N SER A 48 6.01 4.33 7.99
CA SER A 48 7.15 3.43 7.79
C SER A 48 7.03 2.11 8.56
N LEU A 49 6.28 2.08 9.67
CA LEU A 49 6.02 0.87 10.45
C LEU A 49 4.84 0.04 9.91
N VAL A 50 4.00 0.64 9.05
CA VAL A 50 2.83 -0.05 8.45
C VAL A 50 3.25 -0.96 7.30
N VAL A 51 4.42 -0.72 6.71
CA VAL A 51 4.96 -1.51 5.60
C VAL A 51 6.27 -2.19 5.99
N PRO A 52 6.69 -3.25 5.29
CA PRO A 52 8.00 -3.86 5.48
C PRO A 52 9.16 -2.85 5.39
N ASP A 53 10.27 -3.16 6.05
CA ASP A 53 11.45 -2.29 6.11
C ASP A 53 12.10 -2.08 4.73
N ASP A 54 12.02 -3.07 3.86
CA ASP A 54 12.51 -3.08 2.48
C ASP A 54 11.51 -2.51 1.46
N ALA A 55 10.32 -2.09 1.90
CA ALA A 55 9.32 -1.53 1.00
C ALA A 55 9.77 -0.19 0.40
N TYR A 56 9.46 0.02 -0.87
CA TYR A 56 9.65 1.32 -1.51
C TYR A 56 8.71 2.36 -0.89
N ARG A 57 9.21 3.55 -0.54
CA ARG A 57 8.41 4.59 0.12
C ARG A 57 8.42 5.86 -0.71
N TYR A 58 7.31 6.15 -1.38
CA TYR A 58 7.15 7.37 -2.17
C TYR A 58 6.10 8.27 -1.55
N ALA A 59 6.41 9.56 -1.47
CA ALA A 59 5.45 10.58 -1.11
C ALA A 59 5.36 11.62 -2.23
N ALA A 60 4.16 12.05 -2.59
CA ALA A 60 3.96 13.10 -3.58
C ALA A 60 3.12 14.23 -3.01
N ALA A 61 3.42 15.45 -3.46
CA ALA A 61 2.57 16.60 -3.24
C ALA A 61 2.77 17.69 -4.28
N ARG A 62 1.85 18.64 -4.30
CA ARG A 62 1.94 19.90 -5.01
C ARG A 62 3.18 20.67 -4.57
N ARG A 63 3.72 21.46 -5.50
CA ARG A 63 5.01 22.16 -5.35
C ARG A 63 5.15 22.95 -4.04
N PRO A 64 4.14 23.69 -3.54
CA PRO A 64 4.27 24.40 -2.26
C PRO A 64 4.40 23.45 -1.05
N THR A 65 3.66 22.35 -1.04
CA THR A 65 3.75 21.32 0.01
C THR A 65 5.09 20.59 -0.09
N TRP A 66 5.43 20.08 -1.28
CA TRP A 66 6.70 19.41 -1.56
C TRP A 66 7.92 20.22 -1.11
N LYS A 67 7.99 21.52 -1.46
CA LYS A 67 9.09 22.40 -1.04
C LYS A 67 9.27 22.47 0.48
N ARG A 68 8.17 22.39 1.24
CA ARG A 68 8.19 22.50 2.71
C ARG A 68 8.47 21.17 3.40
N THR A 69 8.14 20.05 2.76
CA THR A 69 8.16 18.72 3.41
C THR A 69 9.30 17.84 2.96
N LYS A 70 9.82 18.00 1.74
CA LYS A 70 10.85 17.13 1.14
C LYS A 70 12.03 16.86 2.07
N SER A 71 12.75 17.90 2.48
CA SER A 71 13.97 17.77 3.30
C SER A 71 13.72 17.18 4.69
N ARG A 72 12.46 17.13 5.14
CA ARG A 72 12.07 16.56 6.42
C ARG A 72 11.72 15.08 6.34
N LEU A 73 11.29 14.61 5.16
CA LEU A 73 10.85 13.23 4.95
C LEU A 73 11.93 12.35 4.32
N GLU A 74 12.83 12.91 3.50
CA GLU A 74 13.95 12.15 2.93
C GLU A 74 14.81 11.44 3.99
N PRO A 75 15.14 12.06 5.15
CA PRO A 75 15.87 11.35 6.22
C PRO A 75 15.10 10.17 6.85
N LEU A 76 13.79 10.05 6.60
CA LEU A 76 12.97 8.93 7.03
C LEU A 76 12.84 7.83 5.94
N GLY A 77 13.62 7.95 4.86
CA GLY A 77 13.64 6.96 3.77
C GLY A 77 12.53 7.13 2.73
N PHE A 78 11.84 8.27 2.70
CA PHE A 78 10.86 8.56 1.65
C PHE A 78 11.52 9.23 0.44
N GLU A 79 11.22 8.73 -0.75
CA GLU A 79 11.45 9.49 -1.98
C GLU A 79 10.29 10.46 -2.21
N VAL A 80 10.57 11.76 -2.08
CA VAL A 80 9.53 12.81 -2.12
C VAL A 80 9.50 13.52 -3.47
N VAL A 81 8.45 13.26 -4.25
CA VAL A 81 8.29 13.77 -5.61
C VAL A 81 7.33 14.96 -5.69
N SER A 82 7.63 15.90 -6.59
CA SER A 82 6.79 17.07 -6.85
C SER A 82 5.75 16.77 -7.93
N GLY A 83 4.48 16.91 -7.59
CA GLY A 83 3.36 16.93 -8.54
C GLY A 83 3.29 18.21 -9.40
N GLY A 84 4.11 19.22 -9.09
CA GLY A 84 4.08 20.51 -9.80
C GLY A 84 2.95 21.41 -9.29
N GLN A 85 2.38 22.24 -10.17
CA GLN A 85 1.33 23.21 -9.80
C GLN A 85 -0.09 22.65 -9.95
N SER A 86 -0.26 21.60 -10.77
CA SER A 86 -1.54 20.94 -11.02
C SER A 86 -2.12 20.35 -9.73
N THR A 87 -3.43 20.41 -9.58
CA THR A 87 -4.16 19.81 -8.46
C THR A 87 -4.09 18.29 -8.46
N SER A 88 -4.03 17.65 -9.65
CA SER A 88 -3.88 16.19 -9.81
C SER A 88 -2.44 15.74 -10.06
N GLY A 89 -1.49 16.66 -9.86
CA GLY A 89 -0.09 16.41 -10.19
C GLY A 89 0.54 15.32 -9.32
N ALA A 90 0.20 15.29 -8.03
CA ALA A 90 0.70 14.30 -7.09
C ALA A 90 0.17 12.90 -7.43
N ASP A 91 -1.15 12.77 -7.64
CA ASP A 91 -1.83 11.52 -7.96
C ASP A 91 -1.28 10.88 -9.23
N ARG A 92 -1.11 11.69 -10.31
CA ARG A 92 -0.51 11.21 -11.57
C ARG A 92 0.89 10.65 -11.35
N ARG A 93 1.73 11.38 -10.60
CA ARG A 93 3.10 10.93 -10.30
C ARG A 93 3.12 9.62 -9.53
N LEU A 94 2.25 9.46 -8.53
CA LEU A 94 2.18 8.22 -7.76
C LEU A 94 1.61 7.04 -8.56
N CYS A 95 0.57 7.22 -9.38
CA CYS A 95 0.10 6.15 -10.29
C CYS A 95 1.21 5.78 -11.30
N ASP A 96 1.96 6.75 -11.84
CA ASP A 96 3.07 6.48 -12.76
C ASP A 96 4.20 5.68 -12.07
N ILE A 97 4.57 6.06 -10.85
CA ILE A 97 5.52 5.31 -10.01
C ILE A 97 5.00 3.89 -9.77
N GLY A 98 3.74 3.72 -9.38
CA GLY A 98 3.13 2.41 -9.20
C GLY A 98 3.21 1.52 -10.44
N ARG A 99 2.98 2.08 -11.64
CA ARG A 99 3.16 1.36 -12.92
C ARG A 99 4.61 0.98 -13.21
N VAL A 100 5.57 1.83 -12.84
CA VAL A 100 7.00 1.49 -12.98
C VAL A 100 7.35 0.35 -12.02
N LEU A 101 6.96 0.45 -10.75
CA LEU A 101 7.22 -0.56 -9.73
C LEU A 101 6.56 -1.90 -10.08
N SER A 102 5.33 -1.89 -10.58
CA SER A 102 4.62 -3.10 -11.04
C SER A 102 5.36 -3.84 -12.15
N ARG A 103 5.90 -3.11 -13.13
CA ARG A 103 6.75 -3.71 -14.18
C ARG A 103 8.05 -4.32 -13.65
N ASN A 104 8.47 -3.91 -12.46
CA ASN A 104 9.63 -4.43 -11.75
C ASN A 104 9.26 -5.48 -10.68
N GLY A 105 8.04 -6.04 -10.72
CA GLY A 105 7.59 -7.13 -9.85
C GLY A 105 6.98 -6.71 -8.51
N CYS A 106 6.77 -5.41 -8.27
CA CYS A 106 6.07 -4.94 -7.06
C CYS A 106 4.55 -5.00 -7.28
N HIS A 107 3.86 -5.92 -6.60
CA HIS A 107 2.41 -6.12 -6.74
C HIS A 107 1.63 -5.87 -5.45
N HIS A 108 2.27 -5.38 -4.40
CA HIS A 108 1.62 -5.01 -3.13
C HIS A 108 1.77 -3.51 -2.89
N PHE A 109 0.66 -2.78 -2.96
CA PHE A 109 0.63 -1.33 -2.83
C PHE A 109 -0.13 -0.90 -1.57
N THR A 110 0.53 -0.20 -0.66
CA THR A 110 -0.09 0.52 0.45
C THR A 110 -0.28 1.98 0.04
N VAL A 111 -1.53 2.38 -0.19
CA VAL A 111 -1.88 3.73 -0.65
C VAL A 111 -2.38 4.55 0.51
N VAL A 112 -1.73 5.67 0.80
CA VAL A 112 -2.16 6.62 1.83
C VAL A 112 -2.88 7.79 1.13
N SER A 113 -4.18 7.64 0.86
CA SER A 113 -5.02 8.65 0.20
C SER A 113 -6.51 8.33 0.35
N ASN A 114 -7.36 9.32 0.10
CA ASN A 114 -8.82 9.19 0.00
C ASN A 114 -9.32 9.26 -1.46
N ASP A 115 -8.45 9.58 -2.41
CA ASP A 115 -8.86 9.92 -3.78
C ASP A 115 -9.14 8.67 -4.64
N ARG A 116 -10.25 8.71 -5.39
CA ARG A 116 -10.62 7.70 -6.39
C ARG A 116 -9.54 7.42 -7.42
N PHE A 117 -8.64 8.37 -7.70
CA PHE A 117 -7.61 8.25 -8.72
C PHE A 117 -6.71 7.02 -8.48
N PHE A 118 -6.47 6.68 -7.22
CA PHE A 118 -5.63 5.55 -6.83
C PHE A 118 -6.29 4.17 -7.05
N SER A 119 -7.58 4.11 -7.38
CA SER A 119 -8.20 2.87 -7.86
C SER A 119 -7.54 2.35 -9.15
N CYS A 120 -6.72 3.17 -9.84
CA CYS A 120 -5.87 2.76 -10.96
C CYS A 120 -4.97 1.56 -10.57
N LEU A 121 -4.50 1.51 -9.32
CA LEU A 121 -3.45 0.60 -8.87
C LEU A 121 -3.95 -0.83 -8.65
N SER A 122 -5.26 -1.04 -8.46
CA SER A 122 -5.82 -2.39 -8.29
C SER A 122 -5.72 -3.24 -9.55
N THR A 123 -5.52 -2.61 -10.71
CA THR A 123 -5.23 -3.32 -11.97
C THR A 123 -3.78 -3.82 -12.06
N LEU A 124 -2.92 -3.37 -11.16
CA LEU A 124 -1.48 -3.66 -11.15
C LEU A 124 -1.07 -4.66 -10.05
N GLY A 125 -1.95 -4.87 -9.05
CA GLY A 125 -1.70 -5.73 -7.90
C GLY A 125 -2.70 -5.51 -6.75
N THR A 126 -2.39 -6.08 -5.59
CA THR A 126 -3.13 -5.89 -4.34
C THR A 126 -2.96 -4.46 -3.84
N VAL A 127 -4.07 -3.84 -3.44
CA VAL A 127 -4.08 -2.49 -2.86
C VAL A 127 -4.62 -2.53 -1.44
N HIS A 128 -3.80 -2.08 -0.50
CA HIS A 128 -4.20 -1.74 0.86
C HIS A 128 -4.34 -0.22 0.96
N VAL A 129 -5.46 0.28 1.48
CA VAL A 129 -5.69 1.73 1.63
C VAL A 129 -5.55 2.13 3.09
N VAL A 130 -4.78 3.18 3.33
CA VAL A 130 -4.61 3.80 4.64
C VAL A 130 -5.25 5.19 4.60
N THR A 131 -6.24 5.42 5.47
CA THR A 131 -6.99 6.68 5.51
C THR A 131 -6.91 7.37 6.88
N LEU A 132 -6.85 8.71 6.96
CA LEU A 132 -7.06 9.47 8.19
C LEU A 132 -8.54 9.85 8.40
N ASP A 133 -9.36 9.68 7.36
CA ASP A 133 -10.74 10.14 7.33
C ASP A 133 -11.59 9.17 6.50
N PRO A 134 -12.08 8.08 7.12
CA PRO A 134 -12.89 7.08 6.43
C PRO A 134 -14.17 7.67 5.81
N ALA A 135 -14.73 8.74 6.39
CA ALA A 135 -15.96 9.34 5.89
C ALA A 135 -15.76 10.03 4.53
N ASN A 136 -14.53 10.46 4.22
CA ASN A 136 -14.16 11.07 2.96
C ASN A 136 -13.48 10.11 1.97
N LEU A 137 -13.34 8.83 2.32
CA LEU A 137 -12.78 7.84 1.41
C LEU A 137 -13.70 7.63 0.21
N SER A 138 -13.15 7.77 -1.00
CA SER A 138 -13.92 7.53 -2.21
C SER A 138 -14.48 6.10 -2.26
N THR A 139 -15.79 5.98 -2.52
CA THR A 139 -16.46 4.70 -2.81
C THR A 139 -15.72 3.84 -3.83
N ARG A 140 -15.20 4.45 -4.91
CA ARG A 140 -14.49 3.72 -5.96
C ARG A 140 -13.18 3.14 -5.45
N LEU A 141 -12.42 3.91 -4.68
CA LEU A 141 -11.18 3.43 -4.08
C LEU A 141 -11.47 2.31 -3.07
N ALA A 142 -12.47 2.51 -2.21
CA ALA A 142 -12.90 1.53 -1.21
C ALA A 142 -13.38 0.19 -1.82
N GLN A 143 -14.01 0.22 -3.00
CA GLN A 143 -14.45 -0.99 -3.71
C GLN A 143 -13.31 -1.77 -4.35
N THR A 144 -12.21 -1.10 -4.70
CA THR A 144 -11.04 -1.72 -5.35
C THR A 144 -9.94 -2.12 -4.38
N ALA A 145 -10.00 -1.65 -3.13
CA ALA A 145 -9.05 -1.98 -2.09
C ALA A 145 -9.34 -3.40 -1.55
N GLU A 146 -8.28 -4.19 -1.36
CA GLU A 146 -8.37 -5.50 -0.71
C GLU A 146 -8.62 -5.34 0.80
N SER A 147 -8.02 -4.30 1.39
CA SER A 147 -8.24 -3.94 2.79
C SER A 147 -8.06 -2.44 2.99
N ILE A 148 -8.69 -1.92 4.04
CA ILE A 148 -8.68 -0.51 4.38
C ILE A 148 -8.36 -0.40 5.88
N THR A 149 -7.44 0.49 6.23
CA THR A 149 -7.14 0.80 7.63
C THR A 149 -7.26 2.29 7.88
N SER A 150 -7.96 2.62 8.96
CA SER A 150 -8.06 4.00 9.43
C SER A 150 -6.89 4.31 10.36
N LEU A 151 -6.37 5.53 10.26
CA LEU A 151 -5.38 6.10 11.14
C LEU A 151 -6.00 7.22 11.93
N HIS A 152 -5.82 7.19 13.24
CA HIS A 152 -6.16 8.32 14.09
C HIS A 152 -5.00 8.66 15.01
N PHE A 153 -5.01 9.90 15.49
CA PHE A 153 -4.05 10.39 16.49
C PHE A 153 -4.77 10.51 17.83
N ASP A 154 -4.35 9.76 18.83
CA ASP A 154 -4.98 9.70 20.16
C ASP A 154 -4.63 10.89 21.08
N GLY A 155 -3.84 11.85 20.56
CA GLY A 155 -3.29 12.97 21.33
C GLY A 155 -1.80 12.80 21.64
N THR A 156 -1.31 11.56 21.63
CA THR A 156 0.10 11.22 21.91
C THR A 156 0.73 10.45 20.76
N ASN A 157 0.03 9.44 20.23
CA ASN A 157 0.53 8.50 19.25
C ASN A 157 -0.45 8.32 18.08
N TRP A 158 0.09 7.88 16.95
CA TRP A 158 -0.70 7.36 15.85
C TRP A 158 -1.13 5.92 16.14
N ARG A 159 -2.36 5.59 15.76
CA ARG A 159 -2.97 4.27 15.97
C ARG A 159 -3.63 3.80 14.67
N LEU A 160 -3.66 2.49 14.48
CA LEU A 160 -4.41 1.82 13.42
C LEU A 160 -5.75 1.37 13.99
N ASP A 161 -6.84 1.71 13.33
CA ASP A 161 -8.12 1.04 13.51
C ASP A 161 -8.39 0.20 12.26
N ALA A 162 -8.55 -1.11 12.45
CA ALA A 162 -9.04 -1.95 11.39
C ALA A 162 -10.45 -1.49 11.02
N LEU A 163 -10.66 -1.07 9.78
CA LEU A 163 -12.00 -0.90 9.25
C LEU A 163 -12.41 -2.27 8.72
N ASP A 164 -13.47 -2.84 9.29
CA ASP A 164 -14.14 -3.96 8.64
C ASP A 164 -14.59 -3.47 7.27
N ALA A 165 -13.97 -4.01 6.21
CA ALA A 165 -14.34 -3.70 4.84
C ALA A 165 -15.87 -3.87 4.62
N THR A 166 -16.46 -4.87 5.30
CA THR A 166 -17.89 -5.20 5.31
C THR A 166 -18.79 -4.15 5.97
N GLN A 167 -18.25 -3.26 6.81
CA GLN A 167 -19.00 -2.20 7.49
C GLN A 167 -19.08 -0.90 6.67
N HIS A 168 -18.36 -0.80 5.55
CA HIS A 168 -18.51 0.35 4.66
C HIS A 168 -19.85 0.25 3.91
N PRO A 169 -20.74 1.26 3.97
CA PRO A 169 -22.09 1.20 3.37
C PRO A 169 -22.07 0.92 1.86
N SER A 170 -20.95 1.19 1.19
CA SER A 170 -20.70 0.94 -0.23
C SER A 170 -20.28 -0.49 -0.59
N GLN A 171 -19.97 -1.36 0.39
CA GLN A 171 -19.57 -2.76 0.15
C GLN A 171 -20.71 -3.77 0.33
N ARG A 172 -21.84 -3.38 0.93
CA ARG A 172 -23.01 -4.28 1.12
C ARG A 172 -23.69 -4.73 -0.17
N ALA A 173 -23.32 -4.18 -1.34
CA ALA A 173 -24.02 -4.37 -2.60
C ALA A 173 -23.25 -5.15 -3.69
N LEU A 174 -22.00 -5.57 -3.47
CA LEU A 174 -21.20 -6.24 -4.51
C LEU A 174 -20.78 -7.65 -4.06
N ALA A 175 -21.72 -8.58 -4.20
CA ALA A 175 -21.34 -9.97 -4.46
C ALA A 175 -20.36 -10.00 -5.65
N PRO A 176 -19.36 -10.89 -5.67
CA PRO A 176 -18.42 -10.99 -6.78
C PRO A 176 -19.21 -11.15 -8.09
N PRO A 177 -18.79 -10.53 -9.21
CA PRO A 177 -19.39 -10.83 -10.49
C PRO A 177 -19.26 -12.33 -10.70
N ARG A 178 -20.40 -13.03 -10.71
CA ARG A 178 -20.44 -14.43 -11.11
C ARG A 178 -19.79 -14.48 -12.48
N ARG A 179 -18.62 -15.11 -12.59
CA ARG A 179 -18.07 -15.54 -13.87
C ARG A 179 -19.23 -16.25 -14.57
N HIS A 180 -19.79 -15.63 -15.60
CA HIS A 180 -20.73 -16.31 -16.47
C HIS A 180 -19.98 -17.52 -17.02
N GLN A 181 -20.31 -18.70 -16.50
CA GLN A 181 -19.95 -19.95 -17.15
C GLN A 181 -20.57 -19.85 -18.54
N ILE A 182 -19.71 -19.67 -19.54
CA ILE A 182 -20.09 -19.84 -20.94
C ILE A 182 -20.52 -21.30 -21.04
N LEU A 183 -21.83 -21.54 -20.99
CA LEU A 183 -22.40 -22.83 -21.37
C LEU A 183 -21.94 -23.07 -22.80
N SER A 184 -21.12 -24.10 -22.98
CA SER A 184 -20.81 -24.62 -24.30
C SER A 184 -22.06 -25.29 -24.84
N ASP A 185 -22.58 -24.81 -25.97
CA ASP A 185 -23.68 -25.43 -26.69
C ASP A 185 -23.29 -26.86 -27.12
N PRO A 186 -24.15 -27.88 -26.91
CA PRO A 186 -23.94 -29.20 -27.48
C PRO A 186 -24.15 -29.13 -29.01
N GLN A 187 -23.14 -29.58 -29.75
CA GLN A 187 -23.24 -29.72 -31.20
C GLN A 187 -24.34 -30.72 -31.58
N THR A 188 -25.35 -30.24 -32.30
CA THR A 188 -26.29 -31.06 -33.06
C THR A 188 -25.55 -31.64 -34.26
N SER A 189 -25.44 -32.97 -34.34
CA SER A 189 -25.09 -33.67 -35.58
C SER A 189 -26.36 -34.17 -36.27
N PRO A 190 -26.39 -34.22 -37.62
CA PRO A 190 -27.51 -34.74 -38.41
C PRO A 190 -27.67 -36.26 -38.29
#